data_AF-A0A2S7P6W0-F1
#
_entry.id   AF-A0A2S7P6W0-F1
#
_cell.length_a   1.000
_cell.length_b   1.000
_cell.length_c   1.000
_cell.angle_alpha   90.00
_cell.angle_beta   90.00
_cell.angle_gamma   90.00
#
_symmetry.space_group_name_H-M   'P 1'
#
loop_
_entity.id
_entity.type
_entity.pdbx_description
1 polymer ?
#
loop_
_entity_poly.entity_id
_entity_poly.type
_entity_poly.pdbx_seq_one_letter_code
_entity_poly.pdbx_strand_id
1 'polypeptide(L)'
;MPQALRLDGRTALVTGGRINLGYHTALRLLRCGAKVIVTSRYPKDAVARYLMEKDSTEWERRLTIIGADFRAAGDVFHLVEAAKRVLRDWGDEVKLDILINNAAQTWTDSIRQESQAIEREEQVQLPENAARNLLLDTSYSPRVRGGLQTSNLLQFDTEQKRIKAASAEYRDLDTIDQSVSVSEQDPKTSWVQNLYEIPYEDVISAHSVNVFVPFILIRELLPLMGSPGPRENKNQASKPLGHIVNVSAREGVFESTPTNRHKNGYHVHTNLTKAALNMLTETEAATTWRKRRVAMNSVDPGYLSAAPEVMARRWNDECPIGWEDGAARVLWPIAVGESGKGAVWGRFLKDFGMGEGEENVCR
;
A
#
# COMPACT_ATOMS: atom_id res chain seq x y z
N MET A 1 5.84 12.72 -16.28
CA MET A 1 4.79 11.88 -16.92
C MET A 1 4.35 12.51 -18.23
N PRO A 2 4.02 11.73 -19.28
CA PRO A 2 3.47 12.28 -20.52
C PRO A 2 2.15 13.04 -20.24
N GLN A 3 1.94 14.15 -20.94
CA GLN A 3 0.86 15.11 -20.68
C GLN A 3 -0.56 14.56 -20.88
N ALA A 4 -0.73 13.38 -21.48
CA ALA A 4 -2.03 12.78 -21.78
C ALA A 4 -2.07 11.25 -21.56
N LEU A 5 -1.75 10.78 -20.34
CA LEU A 5 -2.23 9.45 -19.93
C LEU A 5 -3.75 9.51 -19.83
N ARG A 6 -4.46 8.86 -20.76
CA ARG A 6 -5.91 8.69 -20.68
C ARG A 6 -6.26 7.24 -20.36
N LEU A 7 -7.20 7.09 -19.44
CA LEU A 7 -7.69 5.83 -18.87
C LEU A 7 -9.23 5.79 -18.91
N ASP A 8 -9.84 6.53 -19.85
CA ASP A 8 -11.29 6.53 -20.07
C ASP A 8 -11.80 5.09 -20.23
N GLY A 9 -12.83 4.73 -19.46
CA GLY A 9 -13.41 3.37 -19.48
C GLY A 9 -12.58 2.28 -18.81
N ARG A 10 -11.37 2.58 -18.28
CA ARG A 10 -10.58 1.62 -17.49
C ARG A 10 -11.07 1.55 -16.05
N THR A 11 -11.02 0.37 -15.45
CA THR A 11 -11.27 0.16 -14.02
C THR A 11 -9.96 -0.07 -13.24
N ALA A 12 -9.86 0.51 -12.05
CA ALA A 12 -8.68 0.41 -11.20
C ALA A 12 -9.06 0.10 -9.75
N LEU A 13 -8.18 -0.61 -9.03
CA LEU A 13 -8.23 -0.76 -7.57
C LEU A 13 -6.90 -0.29 -6.97
N VAL A 14 -6.96 0.61 -5.99
CA VAL A 14 -5.79 1.13 -5.27
C VAL A 14 -5.95 0.84 -3.78
N THR A 15 -5.03 0.04 -3.23
CA THR A 15 -5.05 -0.28 -1.80
C THR A 15 -4.44 0.85 -0.96
N GLY A 16 -5.11 1.22 0.14
CA GLY A 16 -4.60 2.24 1.08
C GLY A 16 -4.58 3.66 0.51
N GLY A 17 -5.62 4.07 -0.24
CA GLY A 17 -5.67 5.34 -0.97
C GLY A 17 -6.21 6.55 -0.19
N ARG A 18 -6.18 6.54 1.16
CA ARG A 18 -6.70 7.64 2.00
C ARG A 18 -5.77 8.84 2.09
N ILE A 19 -4.47 8.59 2.18
CA ILE A 19 -3.41 9.58 2.41
C ILE A 19 -2.15 9.20 1.61
N ASN A 20 -1.17 10.09 1.58
CA ASN A 20 0.20 9.83 1.09
C ASN A 20 0.20 9.31 -0.37
N LEU A 21 1.19 8.50 -0.74
CA LEU A 21 1.35 7.97 -2.10
C LEU A 21 0.08 7.33 -2.69
N GLY A 22 -0.68 6.59 -1.89
CA GLY A 22 -1.91 5.95 -2.33
C GLY A 22 -2.98 6.95 -2.76
N TYR A 23 -3.13 8.04 -2.01
CA TYR A 23 -4.04 9.14 -2.33
C TYR A 23 -3.67 9.80 -3.67
N HIS A 24 -2.41 10.23 -3.82
CA HIS A 24 -1.96 10.87 -5.06
C HIS A 24 -2.01 9.92 -6.26
N THR A 25 -1.78 8.62 -6.07
CA THR A 25 -1.91 7.60 -7.13
C THR A 25 -3.35 7.44 -7.59
N ALA A 26 -4.30 7.26 -6.67
CA ALA A 26 -5.72 7.14 -6.99
C ALA A 26 -6.30 8.44 -7.58
N LEU A 27 -5.96 9.59 -7.00
CA LEU A 27 -6.33 10.91 -7.53
C LEU A 27 -5.79 11.12 -8.96
N ARG A 28 -4.56 10.68 -9.25
CA ARG A 28 -4.02 10.74 -10.61
C ARG A 28 -4.76 9.80 -11.58
N LEU A 29 -5.14 8.60 -11.17
CA LEU A 29 -5.97 7.68 -11.97
C LEU A 29 -7.36 8.28 -12.27
N LEU A 30 -7.99 8.91 -11.27
CA LEU A 30 -9.27 9.62 -11.41
C LEU A 30 -9.15 10.79 -12.39
N ARG A 31 -8.14 11.64 -12.25
CA ARG A 31 -7.83 12.74 -13.19
C ARG A 31 -7.46 12.25 -14.60
N CYS A 32 -7.01 11.01 -14.76
CA CYS A 32 -6.76 10.38 -16.06
C CYS A 32 -8.00 9.71 -16.69
N GLY A 33 -9.17 9.69 -16.03
CA GLY A 33 -10.43 9.17 -16.59
C GLY A 33 -10.87 7.77 -16.10
N ALA A 34 -10.07 7.09 -15.28
CA ALA A 34 -10.40 5.74 -14.78
C ALA A 34 -11.56 5.74 -13.78
N LYS A 35 -12.31 4.63 -13.69
CA LYS A 35 -13.12 4.30 -12.51
C LYS A 35 -12.20 3.67 -11.45
N VAL A 36 -12.21 4.16 -10.22
CA VAL A 36 -11.21 3.80 -9.20
C VAL A 36 -11.88 3.36 -7.89
N ILE A 37 -11.58 2.13 -7.49
CA ILE A 37 -11.88 1.58 -6.18
C ILE A 37 -10.71 1.93 -5.25
N VAL A 38 -10.97 2.60 -4.13
CA VAL A 38 -9.97 2.95 -3.12
C VAL A 38 -10.27 2.19 -1.83
N THR A 39 -9.24 1.61 -1.20
CA THR A 39 -9.40 0.96 0.12
C THR A 39 -8.82 1.82 1.24
N SER A 40 -9.44 1.75 2.43
CA SER A 40 -9.02 2.52 3.60
C SER A 40 -9.41 1.85 4.92
N ARG A 41 -8.58 2.02 5.96
CA ARG A 41 -8.94 1.73 7.37
C ARG A 41 -9.95 2.75 7.94
N TYR A 42 -10.00 3.94 7.34
CA TYR A 42 -10.86 5.07 7.73
C TYR A 42 -11.55 5.58 6.45
N PRO A 43 -12.64 4.92 6.03
CA PRO A 43 -13.23 5.17 4.71
C PRO A 43 -14.02 6.48 4.62
N LYS A 44 -14.64 7.00 5.68
CA LYS A 44 -15.31 8.31 5.65
C LYS A 44 -14.32 9.46 5.57
N ASP A 45 -13.22 9.42 6.33
CA ASP A 45 -12.11 10.37 6.22
C ASP A 45 -11.48 10.33 4.81
N ALA A 46 -11.45 9.16 4.16
CA ALA A 46 -11.07 9.08 2.74
C ALA A 46 -12.07 9.84 1.85
N VAL A 47 -13.38 9.59 1.96
CA VAL A 47 -14.41 10.30 1.17
C VAL A 47 -14.29 11.81 1.38
N ALA A 48 -14.20 12.26 2.63
CA ALA A 48 -14.07 13.68 2.95
C ALA A 48 -12.85 14.34 2.28
N ARG A 49 -11.69 13.67 2.27
CA ARG A 49 -10.47 14.17 1.60
C ARG A 49 -10.66 14.31 0.09
N TYR A 50 -11.19 13.27 -0.57
CA TYR A 50 -11.41 13.33 -2.01
C TYR A 50 -12.39 14.45 -2.40
N LEU A 51 -13.45 14.68 -1.62
CA LEU A 51 -14.40 15.76 -1.88
C LEU A 51 -13.84 17.17 -1.63
N MET A 52 -12.74 17.31 -0.87
CA MET A 52 -12.04 18.58 -0.69
C MET A 52 -11.17 18.98 -1.90
N GLU A 53 -10.92 18.08 -2.85
CA GLU A 53 -10.24 18.44 -4.11
C GLU A 53 -11.13 19.35 -4.96
N LYS A 54 -10.52 20.38 -5.56
CA LYS A 54 -11.23 21.44 -6.30
C LYS A 54 -11.96 20.93 -7.55
N ASP A 55 -11.46 19.84 -8.13
CA ASP A 55 -11.97 19.15 -9.33
C ASP A 55 -12.77 17.89 -8.99
N SER A 56 -13.11 17.65 -7.71
CA SER A 56 -13.84 16.46 -7.25
C SER A 56 -15.11 16.18 -8.05
N THR A 57 -15.89 17.22 -8.37
CA THR A 57 -17.13 17.11 -9.17
C THR A 57 -16.92 16.56 -10.58
N GLU A 58 -15.70 16.63 -11.14
CA GLU A 58 -15.41 16.07 -12.46
C GLU A 58 -15.37 14.53 -12.45
N TRP A 59 -14.95 13.94 -11.32
CA TRP A 59 -14.59 12.52 -11.20
C TRP A 59 -15.18 11.75 -10.01
N GLU A 60 -15.86 12.38 -9.06
CA GLU A 60 -16.42 11.74 -7.85
C GLU A 60 -17.32 10.53 -8.17
N ARG A 61 -18.14 10.65 -9.22
CA ARG A 61 -18.99 9.61 -9.82
C ARG A 61 -18.24 8.41 -10.44
N ARG A 62 -16.91 8.45 -10.43
CA ARG A 62 -15.99 7.37 -10.83
C ARG A 62 -15.18 6.80 -9.65
N LEU A 63 -15.38 7.31 -8.43
CA LEU A 63 -14.72 6.85 -7.22
C LEU A 63 -15.67 5.98 -6.38
N THR A 64 -15.18 4.85 -5.88
CA THR A 64 -15.84 4.09 -4.82
C THR A 64 -14.82 3.71 -3.75
N ILE A 65 -15.17 3.91 -2.49
CA ILE A 65 -14.31 3.68 -1.33
C ILE A 65 -14.86 2.49 -0.53
N ILE A 66 -13.97 1.58 -0.14
CA ILE A 66 -14.28 0.37 0.62
C ILE A 66 -13.46 0.36 1.92
N GLY A 67 -14.13 0.11 3.04
CA GLY A 67 -13.49 -0.08 4.35
C GLY A 67 -12.79 -1.43 4.44
N ALA A 68 -11.51 -1.45 4.85
CA ALA A 68 -10.75 -2.68 5.08
C ALA A 68 -9.53 -2.45 5.99
N ASP A 69 -9.30 -3.33 6.98
CA ASP A 69 -8.04 -3.41 7.71
C ASP A 69 -7.25 -4.67 7.33
N PHE A 70 -6.20 -4.47 6.55
CA PHE A 70 -5.33 -5.53 6.04
C PHE A 70 -4.46 -6.24 7.09
N ARG A 71 -4.57 -5.88 8.36
CA ARG A 71 -4.07 -6.67 9.50
C ARG A 71 -5.01 -7.83 9.85
N ALA A 72 -6.26 -7.79 9.40
CA ALA A 72 -7.25 -8.86 9.54
C ALA A 72 -7.51 -9.54 8.19
N ALA A 73 -7.16 -10.82 8.05
CA ALA A 73 -7.31 -11.56 6.79
C ALA A 73 -8.77 -11.59 6.26
N GLY A 74 -9.77 -11.61 7.14
CA GLY A 74 -11.18 -11.60 6.78
C GLY A 74 -11.60 -10.37 5.96
N ASP A 75 -11.06 -9.19 6.28
CA ASP A 75 -11.36 -7.94 5.58
C ASP A 75 -10.87 -7.96 4.13
N VAL A 76 -9.83 -8.75 3.83
CA VAL A 76 -9.31 -8.93 2.46
C VAL A 76 -10.30 -9.71 1.60
N PHE A 77 -10.89 -10.77 2.14
CA PHE A 77 -11.90 -11.57 1.42
C PHE A 77 -13.21 -10.80 1.25
N HIS A 78 -13.64 -10.04 2.25
CA HIS A 78 -14.77 -9.12 2.11
C HIS A 78 -14.50 -8.04 1.05
N LEU A 79 -13.29 -7.45 1.03
CA LEU A 79 -12.87 -6.52 -0.02
C LEU A 79 -12.92 -7.15 -1.42
N VAL A 80 -12.48 -8.40 -1.58
CA VAL A 80 -12.51 -9.09 -2.89
C VAL A 80 -13.94 -9.17 -3.41
N GLU A 81 -14.89 -9.63 -2.60
CA GLU A 81 -16.30 -9.75 -3.03
C GLU A 81 -16.98 -8.37 -3.22
N ALA A 82 -16.63 -7.40 -2.38
CA ALA A 82 -17.06 -6.01 -2.52
C ALA A 82 -16.54 -5.37 -3.82
N ALA A 83 -15.26 -5.57 -4.17
CA ALA A 83 -14.68 -5.11 -5.41
C ALA A 83 -15.33 -5.79 -6.63
N LYS A 84 -15.55 -7.11 -6.58
CA LYS A 84 -16.29 -7.85 -7.62
C LYS A 84 -17.72 -7.31 -7.81
N ARG A 85 -18.38 -6.85 -6.74
CA ARG A 85 -19.69 -6.17 -6.81
C ARG A 85 -19.57 -4.81 -7.50
N VAL A 86 -18.68 -3.94 -7.08
CA VAL A 86 -18.50 -2.61 -7.69
C VAL A 86 -18.16 -2.72 -9.19
N LEU A 87 -17.35 -3.72 -9.58
CA LEU A 87 -17.05 -3.97 -10.99
C LEU A 87 -18.27 -4.43 -11.80
N ARG A 88 -19.20 -5.21 -11.22
CA ARG A 88 -20.51 -5.53 -11.84
C ARG A 88 -21.39 -4.29 -11.97
N ASP A 89 -21.46 -3.48 -10.91
CA ASP A 89 -22.30 -2.29 -10.86
C ASP A 89 -21.81 -1.20 -11.85
N TRP A 90 -20.57 -1.31 -12.35
CA TRP A 90 -19.95 -0.38 -13.29
C TRP A 90 -20.07 -0.74 -14.78
N GLY A 91 -20.55 -1.94 -15.15
CA GLY A 91 -20.74 -2.33 -16.55
C GLY A 91 -21.02 -3.82 -16.75
N ASP A 92 -21.47 -4.17 -17.96
CA ASP A 92 -21.93 -5.52 -18.31
C ASP A 92 -20.82 -6.59 -18.22
N GLU A 93 -19.56 -6.20 -18.45
CA GLU A 93 -18.39 -7.07 -18.28
C GLU A 93 -17.68 -6.82 -16.94
N VAL A 94 -17.60 -7.85 -16.09
CA VAL A 94 -16.90 -7.79 -14.80
C VAL A 94 -15.39 -7.83 -15.02
N LYS A 95 -14.79 -6.66 -15.24
CA LYS A 95 -13.38 -6.52 -15.62
C LYS A 95 -12.63 -5.56 -14.71
N LEU A 96 -11.42 -5.96 -14.32
CA LEU A 96 -10.43 -5.09 -13.68
C LEU A 96 -9.27 -4.82 -14.66
N ASP A 97 -8.97 -3.55 -14.96
CA ASP A 97 -7.83 -3.22 -15.84
C ASP A 97 -6.54 -2.94 -15.04
N ILE A 98 -6.63 -2.34 -13.86
CA ILE A 98 -5.46 -1.87 -13.08
C ILE A 98 -5.58 -2.32 -11.61
N LEU A 99 -4.56 -2.97 -11.07
CA LEU A 99 -4.42 -3.25 -9.64
C LEU A 99 -3.15 -2.58 -9.11
N ILE A 100 -3.29 -1.64 -8.17
CA ILE A 100 -2.18 -1.03 -7.45
C ILE A 100 -2.18 -1.55 -6.01
N ASN A 101 -1.25 -2.46 -5.72
CA ASN A 101 -0.93 -2.90 -4.37
C ASN A 101 -0.02 -1.85 -3.71
N ASN A 102 -0.61 -0.75 -3.24
CA ASN A 102 0.07 0.38 -2.60
C ASN A 102 0.11 0.28 -1.07
N ALA A 103 -0.93 -0.30 -0.43
CA ALA A 103 -0.98 -0.41 1.01
C ALA A 103 0.25 -1.15 1.56
N ALA A 104 0.93 -0.53 2.52
CA ALA A 104 2.13 -1.07 3.13
C ALA A 104 2.18 -0.72 4.62
N GLN A 105 2.80 -1.59 5.40
CA GLN A 105 3.07 -1.45 6.83
C GLN A 105 4.57 -1.63 7.07
N THR A 106 5.19 -0.67 7.78
CA THR A 106 6.63 -0.64 8.08
C THR A 106 6.91 -0.63 9.57
N TRP A 107 6.08 0.08 10.33
CA TRP A 107 5.95 0.06 11.79
C TRP A 107 4.49 0.38 12.13
N THR A 108 4.01 0.07 13.33
CA THR A 108 2.64 0.41 13.74
C THR A 108 2.58 1.72 14.53
N ASP A 109 1.57 2.53 14.24
CA ASP A 109 1.21 3.75 14.98
C ASP A 109 1.02 3.45 16.49
N SER A 110 1.14 4.43 17.38
CA SER A 110 0.84 4.19 18.81
C SER A 110 -0.67 3.94 19.02
N ILE A 111 -1.04 3.20 20.08
CA ILE A 111 -2.47 2.93 20.37
C ILE A 111 -3.26 4.24 20.48
N ARG A 112 -2.67 5.29 21.06
CA ARG A 112 -3.23 6.64 21.14
C ARG A 112 -3.52 7.22 19.76
N GLN A 113 -2.59 7.10 18.81
CA GLN A 113 -2.75 7.58 17.44
C GLN A 113 -3.84 6.80 16.69
N GLU A 114 -3.91 5.47 16.84
CA GLU A 114 -4.99 4.67 16.26
C GLU A 114 -6.35 5.06 16.83
N SER A 115 -6.51 5.14 18.16
CA SER A 115 -7.78 5.52 18.79
C SER A 115 -8.25 6.91 18.34
N GLN A 116 -7.36 7.92 18.32
CA GLN A 116 -7.71 9.25 17.80
C GLN A 116 -8.12 9.24 16.32
N ALA A 117 -7.56 8.35 15.50
CA ALA A 117 -7.96 8.21 14.11
C ALA A 117 -9.34 7.53 13.98
N ILE A 118 -9.69 6.61 14.87
CA ILE A 118 -11.02 5.98 14.95
C ILE A 118 -12.07 7.01 15.41
N GLU A 119 -11.80 7.76 16.49
CA GLU A 119 -12.68 8.83 16.97
C GLU A 119 -12.97 9.88 15.89
N ARG A 120 -11.94 10.28 15.11
CA ARG A 120 -12.12 11.19 13.97
C ARG A 120 -13.00 10.58 12.90
N GLU A 121 -12.78 9.33 12.52
CA GLU A 121 -13.60 8.60 11.53
C GLU A 121 -15.07 8.45 11.97
N GLU A 122 -15.32 8.29 13.27
CA GLU A 122 -16.69 8.31 13.83
C GLU A 122 -17.32 9.70 13.72
N GLN A 123 -16.55 10.76 13.96
CA GLN A 123 -16.98 12.15 13.89
C GLN A 123 -17.15 12.71 12.46
N VAL A 124 -16.58 12.08 11.41
CA VAL A 124 -16.75 12.54 10.02
C VAL A 124 -18.21 12.44 9.60
N GLN A 125 -18.83 13.61 9.41
CA GLN A 125 -20.14 13.75 8.80
C GLN A 125 -19.99 13.92 7.28
N LEU A 126 -20.55 13.00 6.51
CA LEU A 126 -20.62 13.07 5.05
C LEU A 126 -22.01 13.55 4.62
N PRO A 127 -22.13 14.37 3.55
CA PRO A 127 -23.42 14.61 2.91
C PRO A 127 -24.08 13.29 2.49
N GLU A 128 -25.40 13.13 2.66
CA GLU A 128 -26.08 11.85 2.39
C GLU A 128 -25.79 11.28 1.01
N ASN A 129 -25.78 12.15 -0.01
CA ASN A 129 -25.47 11.76 -1.40
C ASN A 129 -24.05 11.20 -1.54
N ALA A 130 -23.07 11.80 -0.84
CA ALA A 130 -21.69 11.32 -0.86
C ALA A 130 -21.55 9.98 -0.12
N ALA A 131 -22.22 9.85 1.04
CA ALA A 131 -22.24 8.61 1.80
C ALA A 131 -22.89 7.44 1.04
N ARG A 132 -23.88 7.70 0.18
CA ARG A 132 -24.53 6.67 -0.66
C ARG A 132 -23.76 6.36 -1.96
N ASN A 133 -23.13 7.35 -2.57
CA ASN A 133 -22.54 7.21 -3.90
C ASN A 133 -21.04 6.84 -3.89
N LEU A 134 -20.26 7.39 -2.95
CA LEU A 134 -18.81 7.17 -2.89
C LEU A 134 -18.42 6.09 -1.88
N LEU A 135 -19.15 5.93 -0.77
CA LEU A 135 -18.84 4.92 0.24
C LEU A 135 -19.66 3.65 -0.02
N LEU A 136 -18.99 2.52 -0.24
CA LEU A 136 -19.67 1.24 -0.29
C LEU A 136 -20.03 0.79 1.12
N ASP A 137 -21.34 0.68 1.38
CA ASP A 137 -21.84 0.14 2.65
C ASP A 137 -21.39 -1.32 2.84
N THR A 138 -20.73 -1.55 3.97
CA THR A 138 -20.15 -2.83 4.39
C THR A 138 -20.19 -2.89 5.90
N SER A 139 -20.21 -4.10 6.49
CA SER A 139 -20.14 -4.30 7.94
C SER A 139 -18.77 -3.98 8.56
N TYR A 140 -17.90 -3.26 7.85
CA TYR A 140 -16.58 -2.89 8.32
C TYR A 140 -16.65 -1.73 9.33
N SER A 141 -16.02 -1.93 10.49
CA SER A 141 -15.68 -0.87 11.43
C SER A 141 -14.15 -0.78 11.64
N PRO A 142 -13.59 0.42 11.81
CA PRO A 142 -12.19 0.61 12.22
C PRO A 142 -11.91 -0.07 13.57
N ARG A 143 -10.70 -0.64 13.75
CA ARG A 143 -10.31 -1.35 14.97
C ARG A 143 -8.86 -1.08 15.34
N VAL A 144 -8.60 -0.81 16.62
CA VAL A 144 -7.24 -0.72 17.17
C VAL A 144 -6.51 -2.04 16.91
N ARG A 145 -5.29 -1.96 16.34
CA ARG A 145 -4.48 -3.15 15.99
C ARG A 145 -5.23 -4.17 15.10
N GLY A 146 -6.21 -3.71 14.31
CA GLY A 146 -7.06 -4.58 13.46
C GLY A 146 -7.96 -5.55 14.23
N GLY A 147 -7.99 -5.48 15.56
CA GLY A 147 -8.63 -6.45 16.44
C GLY A 147 -7.70 -7.53 17.02
N LEU A 148 -6.38 -7.49 16.78
CA LEU A 148 -5.44 -8.53 17.26
C LEU A 148 -5.24 -8.59 18.79
N GLN A 149 -5.77 -7.62 19.57
CA GLN A 149 -5.52 -7.56 21.02
C GLN A 149 -6.04 -8.77 21.82
N THR A 150 -6.91 -9.60 21.23
CA THR A 150 -7.38 -10.87 21.83
C THR A 150 -6.44 -12.05 21.61
N SER A 151 -5.34 -11.89 20.86
CA SER A 151 -4.40 -12.97 20.57
C SER A 151 -3.38 -13.16 21.71
N ASN A 152 -3.32 -14.38 22.26
CA ASN A 152 -2.32 -14.79 23.25
C ASN A 152 -0.86 -14.62 22.75
N LEU A 153 -0.63 -14.47 21.44
CA LEU A 153 0.70 -14.19 20.89
C LEU A 153 1.32 -12.89 21.43
N LEU A 154 0.50 -11.86 21.70
CA LEU A 154 1.00 -10.59 22.27
C LEU A 154 1.50 -10.74 23.72
N GLN A 155 1.11 -11.81 24.43
CA GLN A 155 1.65 -12.14 25.76
C GLN A 155 3.10 -12.64 25.72
N PHE A 156 3.61 -13.01 24.53
CA PHE A 156 5.00 -13.41 24.33
C PHE A 156 5.91 -12.23 23.96
N ASP A 157 5.37 -11.03 23.76
CA ASP A 157 6.19 -9.89 23.34
C ASP A 157 7.20 -9.52 24.44
N THR A 158 8.47 -9.67 24.09
CA THR A 158 9.57 -9.79 25.06
C THR A 158 9.79 -8.48 25.80
N GLU A 159 9.49 -7.36 25.15
CA GLU A 159 9.64 -6.03 25.74
C GLU A 159 8.57 -5.74 26.81
N GLN A 160 7.33 -6.23 26.66
CA GLN A 160 6.36 -6.18 27.76
C GLN A 160 6.80 -7.05 28.95
N LYS A 161 7.47 -8.18 28.70
CA LYS A 161 8.06 -8.98 29.78
C LYS A 161 9.25 -8.30 30.44
N ARG A 162 10.15 -7.65 29.68
CA ARG A 162 11.27 -6.87 30.23
C ARG A 162 10.79 -5.65 31.01
N ILE A 163 9.83 -4.90 30.49
CA ILE A 163 9.24 -3.74 31.19
C ILE A 163 8.51 -4.20 32.46
N LYS A 164 7.78 -5.33 32.43
CA LYS A 164 7.16 -5.91 33.63
C LYS A 164 8.18 -6.49 34.63
N ALA A 165 9.31 -7.02 34.17
CA ALA A 165 10.38 -7.50 35.04
C ALA A 165 11.12 -6.32 35.70
N ALA A 166 11.52 -5.31 34.93
CA ALA A 166 12.14 -4.10 35.46
C ALA A 166 11.20 -3.35 36.43
N SER A 167 9.92 -3.19 36.09
CA SER A 167 8.94 -2.59 37.02
C SER A 167 8.53 -3.49 38.19
N ALA A 168 8.92 -4.76 38.20
CA ALA A 168 8.88 -5.62 39.38
C ALA A 168 10.12 -5.41 40.26
N GLU A 169 11.32 -5.30 39.67
CA GLU A 169 12.56 -4.97 40.42
C GLU A 169 12.50 -3.59 41.09
N TYR A 170 11.80 -2.62 40.50
CA TYR A 170 11.58 -1.30 41.11
C TYR A 170 10.50 -1.27 42.21
N ARG A 171 9.77 -2.36 42.48
CA ARG A 171 8.74 -2.40 43.54
C ARG A 171 9.26 -2.78 44.94
N ASP A 172 10.50 -3.24 45.05
CA ASP A 172 11.14 -3.51 46.35
C ASP A 172 11.85 -2.28 46.97
N LEU A 173 11.67 -1.09 46.38
CA LEU A 173 12.25 0.18 46.86
C LEU A 173 11.17 1.28 47.00
N ASP A 174 10.13 0.98 47.79
CA ASP A 174 9.12 1.97 48.20
C ASP A 174 9.73 3.02 49.15
N THR A 175 10.19 4.15 48.60
CA THR A 175 9.97 5.51 49.12
C THR A 175 10.66 6.56 48.25
N ILE A 176 9.88 7.30 47.46
CA ILE A 176 9.95 8.77 47.29
C ILE A 176 8.69 9.21 46.53
N ASP A 177 7.91 10.07 47.17
CA ASP A 177 6.85 10.84 46.53
C ASP A 177 7.48 11.93 45.68
N GLN A 178 7.34 11.83 44.35
CA GLN A 178 7.54 12.96 43.46
C GLN A 178 6.86 12.76 42.11
N SER A 179 6.25 13.85 41.62
CA SER A 179 5.58 13.95 40.34
C SER A 179 6.55 13.84 39.16
N VAL A 180 6.98 12.62 38.85
CA VAL A 180 7.66 12.33 37.58
C VAL A 180 6.62 12.41 36.46
N SER A 181 6.47 13.58 35.87
CA SER A 181 5.93 13.72 34.52
C SER A 181 6.92 13.05 33.56
N VAL A 182 6.84 11.73 33.46
CA VAL A 182 7.47 10.99 32.37
C VAL A 182 6.89 11.59 31.11
N SER A 183 7.69 12.38 30.38
CA SER A 183 7.32 12.81 29.06
C SER A 183 7.17 11.53 28.23
N GLU A 184 5.93 11.14 27.94
CA GLU A 184 5.60 10.04 27.05
C GLU A 184 6.04 10.41 25.63
N GLN A 185 7.35 10.38 25.39
CA GLN A 185 7.90 10.28 24.07
C GLN A 185 7.43 8.93 23.52
N ASP A 186 6.68 8.95 22.42
CA ASP A 186 6.25 7.72 21.76
C ASP A 186 7.48 6.82 21.53
N PRO A 187 7.37 5.49 21.76
CA PRO A 187 8.50 4.59 21.64
C PRO A 187 9.07 4.62 20.22
N LYS A 188 10.39 4.38 20.11
CA LYS A 188 11.07 4.29 18.81
C LYS A 188 10.37 3.30 17.89
N THR A 189 10.23 3.68 16.63
CA THR A 189 9.62 2.85 15.60
C THR A 189 10.45 1.59 15.33
N SER A 190 9.79 0.52 14.89
CA SER A 190 10.50 -0.71 14.48
C SER A 190 11.38 -0.54 13.24
N TRP A 191 11.37 0.64 12.61
CA TRP A 191 12.31 1.02 11.55
C TRP A 191 13.77 1.07 12.04
N VAL A 192 13.98 1.53 13.27
CA VAL A 192 15.32 1.69 13.88
C VAL A 192 15.67 0.60 14.90
N GLN A 193 14.84 -0.43 15.00
CA GLN A 193 15.02 -1.58 15.88
C GLN A 193 15.73 -2.74 15.17
N ASN A 194 16.52 -3.49 15.94
CA ASN A 194 17.18 -4.71 15.49
C ASN A 194 16.26 -5.95 15.61
N LEU A 195 16.71 -7.09 15.10
CA LEU A 195 15.92 -8.34 15.07
C LEU A 195 15.30 -8.76 16.41
N TYR A 196 15.95 -8.47 17.55
CA TYR A 196 15.49 -8.86 18.89
C TYR A 196 14.61 -7.81 19.58
N GLU A 197 14.39 -6.66 18.94
CA GLU A 197 13.65 -5.51 19.47
C GLU A 197 12.29 -5.30 18.77
N ILE A 198 12.12 -5.81 17.55
CA ILE A 198 10.90 -5.60 16.74
C ILE A 198 9.71 -6.35 17.38
N PRO A 199 8.61 -5.66 17.75
CA PRO A 199 7.41 -6.28 18.30
C PRO A 199 6.79 -7.30 17.34
N TYR A 200 6.22 -8.38 17.87
CA TYR A 200 5.57 -9.39 17.04
C TYR A 200 4.35 -8.84 16.30
N GLU A 201 3.68 -7.81 16.85
CA GLU A 201 2.59 -7.10 16.17
C GLU A 201 3.04 -6.42 14.86
N ASP A 202 4.26 -5.87 14.83
CA ASP A 202 4.84 -5.24 13.64
C ASP A 202 5.29 -6.28 12.62
N VAL A 203 5.86 -7.41 13.07
CA VAL A 203 6.19 -8.53 12.19
C VAL A 203 4.93 -9.07 11.51
N ILE A 204 3.88 -9.38 12.27
CA ILE A 204 2.62 -9.93 11.76
C ILE A 204 1.93 -8.93 10.82
N SER A 205 1.83 -7.66 11.24
CA SER A 205 1.18 -6.62 10.43
C SER A 205 1.93 -6.36 9.12
N ALA A 206 3.26 -6.31 9.14
CA ALA A 206 4.07 -6.18 7.92
C ALA A 206 3.84 -7.36 6.96
N HIS A 207 3.85 -8.61 7.44
CA HIS A 207 3.61 -9.78 6.57
C HIS A 207 2.18 -9.79 6.02
N SER A 208 1.19 -9.48 6.85
CA SER A 208 -0.21 -9.43 6.42
C SER A 208 -0.42 -8.38 5.32
N VAL A 209 -0.05 -7.12 5.59
CA VAL A 209 -0.30 -5.99 4.68
C VAL A 209 0.58 -6.04 3.44
N ASN A 210 1.88 -6.33 3.57
CA ASN A 210 2.83 -6.21 2.45
C ASN A 210 2.89 -7.45 1.55
N VAL A 211 2.45 -8.62 2.03
CA VAL A 211 2.63 -9.91 1.31
C VAL A 211 1.31 -10.65 1.14
N PHE A 212 0.62 -10.99 2.22
CA PHE A 212 -0.62 -11.79 2.13
C PHE A 212 -1.72 -11.05 1.38
N VAL A 213 -1.91 -9.75 1.62
CA VAL A 213 -2.94 -8.96 0.93
C VAL A 213 -2.67 -8.85 -0.58
N PRO A 214 -1.49 -8.41 -1.06
CA PRO A 214 -1.16 -8.45 -2.49
C PRO A 214 -1.32 -9.84 -3.11
N PHE A 215 -0.90 -10.91 -2.42
CA PHE A 215 -1.07 -12.29 -2.89
C PHE A 215 -2.54 -12.67 -3.08
N ILE A 216 -3.41 -12.41 -2.09
CA ILE A 216 -4.85 -12.72 -2.17
C ILE A 216 -5.51 -11.86 -3.25
N LEU A 217 -5.23 -10.56 -3.32
CA LEU A 217 -5.83 -9.66 -4.31
C LEU A 217 -5.41 -10.05 -5.74
N ILE A 218 -4.14 -10.38 -5.97
CA ILE A 218 -3.69 -10.87 -7.28
C ILE A 218 -4.37 -12.20 -7.60
N ARG A 219 -4.37 -13.17 -6.69
CA ARG A 219 -4.99 -14.49 -6.88
C ARG A 219 -6.47 -14.40 -7.26
N GLU A 220 -7.25 -13.59 -6.54
CA GLU A 220 -8.71 -13.54 -6.66
C GLU A 220 -9.22 -12.54 -7.71
N LEU A 221 -8.44 -11.50 -8.06
CA LEU A 221 -8.84 -10.49 -9.04
C LEU A 221 -8.17 -10.68 -10.41
N LEU A 222 -6.97 -11.29 -10.52
CA LEU A 222 -6.36 -11.65 -11.81
C LEU A 222 -7.31 -12.45 -12.73
N PRO A 223 -8.22 -13.33 -12.24
CA PRO A 223 -9.26 -13.95 -13.06
C PRO A 223 -10.09 -12.98 -13.91
N LEU A 224 -10.31 -11.75 -13.41
CA LEU A 224 -11.07 -10.66 -14.02
C LEU A 224 -10.18 -9.64 -14.78
N MET A 225 -8.85 -9.82 -14.72
CA MET A 225 -7.88 -9.00 -15.43
C MET A 225 -7.38 -9.75 -16.66
N GLY A 226 -7.70 -9.23 -17.85
CA GLY A 226 -7.21 -9.72 -19.15
C GLY A 226 -7.59 -11.17 -19.51
N SER A 227 -8.10 -11.39 -20.73
CA SER A 227 -8.22 -12.76 -21.27
C SER A 227 -8.17 -12.79 -22.82
N PRO A 228 -7.47 -13.76 -23.49
CA PRO A 228 -7.31 -13.89 -24.96
C PRO A 228 -8.25 -14.95 -25.60
N GLY A 229 -8.23 -15.26 -26.92
CA GLY A 229 -7.49 -14.68 -28.06
C GLY A 229 -6.41 -15.59 -28.73
N PRO A 230 -6.63 -16.17 -29.95
CA PRO A 230 -5.67 -17.12 -30.54
C PRO A 230 -4.87 -16.61 -31.77
N ARG A 231 -5.16 -15.41 -32.29
CA ARG A 231 -4.58 -14.86 -33.54
C ARG A 231 -4.17 -13.39 -33.41
N GLU A 232 -3.37 -13.04 -32.42
CA GLU A 232 -2.79 -11.70 -32.41
C GLU A 232 -1.66 -11.58 -33.44
N ASN A 233 -1.75 -10.56 -34.29
CA ASN A 233 -0.77 -10.29 -35.34
C ASN A 233 0.62 -10.07 -34.73
N LYS A 234 1.58 -10.92 -35.10
CA LYS A 234 2.93 -10.99 -34.52
C LYS A 234 3.82 -9.74 -34.72
N ASN A 235 3.30 -8.70 -35.36
CA ASN A 235 4.08 -7.56 -35.87
C ASN A 235 3.74 -6.21 -35.18
N GLN A 236 2.97 -6.20 -34.09
CA GLN A 236 2.82 -5.01 -33.23
C GLN A 236 3.32 -5.30 -31.82
N ALA A 237 3.98 -4.30 -31.21
CA ALA A 237 4.32 -4.32 -29.81
C ALA A 237 3.03 -4.44 -28.99
N SER A 238 2.81 -5.60 -28.36
CA SER A 238 1.49 -5.93 -27.83
C SER A 238 1.17 -5.12 -26.58
N LYS A 239 0.21 -4.20 -26.70
CA LYS A 239 -0.35 -3.41 -25.59
C LYS A 239 -0.86 -4.33 -24.47
N PRO A 240 -0.58 -4.04 -23.17
CA PRO A 240 -1.18 -4.77 -22.07
C PRO A 240 -2.71 -4.67 -22.05
N LEU A 241 -3.38 -5.79 -21.75
CA LEU A 241 -4.83 -5.80 -21.52
C LEU A 241 -5.18 -5.38 -20.08
N GLY A 242 -4.25 -5.53 -19.14
CA GLY A 242 -4.31 -5.01 -17.78
C GLY A 242 -2.93 -4.86 -17.14
N HIS A 243 -2.88 -4.25 -15.96
CA HIS A 243 -1.65 -3.88 -15.25
C HIS A 243 -1.74 -4.20 -13.76
N ILE A 244 -0.70 -4.80 -13.20
CA ILE A 244 -0.55 -5.02 -11.75
C ILE A 244 0.74 -4.32 -11.31
N VAL A 245 0.63 -3.40 -10.36
CA VAL A 245 1.78 -2.68 -9.79
C VAL A 245 1.86 -2.97 -8.30
N ASN A 246 2.94 -3.62 -7.90
CA ASN A 246 3.29 -3.88 -6.51
C ASN A 246 4.21 -2.74 -6.02
N VAL A 247 3.72 -1.87 -5.15
CA VAL A 247 4.53 -0.76 -4.62
C VAL A 247 5.52 -1.32 -3.60
N SER A 248 6.76 -1.46 -4.05
CA SER A 248 7.87 -2.00 -3.30
C SER A 248 8.84 -0.88 -2.88
N ALA A 249 10.03 -1.23 -2.44
CA ALA A 249 11.08 -0.29 -2.07
C ALA A 249 12.45 -0.98 -2.12
N ARG A 250 13.54 -0.22 -1.95
CA ARG A 250 14.92 -0.72 -1.84
C ARG A 250 15.08 -1.82 -0.79
N GLU A 251 14.26 -1.79 0.25
CA GLU A 251 14.26 -2.77 1.34
C GLU A 251 14.00 -4.19 0.81
N GLY A 252 13.31 -4.34 -0.33
CA GLY A 252 13.11 -5.64 -0.99
C GLY A 252 14.21 -6.10 -1.95
N VAL A 253 15.29 -5.34 -2.12
CA VAL A 253 16.39 -5.66 -3.05
C VAL A 253 17.52 -6.39 -2.31
N PHE A 254 18.03 -7.47 -2.90
CA PHE A 254 19.23 -8.16 -2.43
C PHE A 254 20.49 -7.38 -2.83
N GLU A 255 21.35 -7.07 -1.87
CA GLU A 255 22.59 -6.34 -2.13
C GLU A 255 23.70 -7.31 -2.59
N SER A 256 24.58 -6.84 -3.49
CA SER A 256 25.64 -7.68 -4.10
C SER A 256 26.76 -8.10 -3.16
N THR A 257 26.86 -7.49 -1.98
CA THR A 257 27.89 -7.77 -0.96
C THR A 257 27.25 -7.93 0.43
N PRO A 258 27.71 -8.90 1.25
CA PRO A 258 27.13 -9.15 2.57
C PRO A 258 27.41 -8.02 3.58
N THR A 259 28.41 -7.18 3.33
CA THR A 259 28.79 -6.04 4.18
C THR A 259 28.10 -4.72 3.79
N ASN A 260 27.10 -4.78 2.91
CA ASN A 260 26.42 -3.59 2.41
C ASN A 260 25.59 -2.91 3.52
N ARG A 261 25.87 -1.63 3.77
CA ARG A 261 25.26 -0.82 4.85
C ARG A 261 23.72 -0.74 4.85
N HIS A 262 23.06 -1.08 3.74
CA HIS A 262 21.60 -1.05 3.64
C HIS A 262 20.94 -2.35 4.15
N LYS A 263 21.72 -3.39 4.46
CA LYS A 263 21.26 -4.64 5.13
C LYS A 263 22.03 -4.84 6.44
N ASN A 264 21.91 -3.85 7.33
CA ASN A 264 22.69 -3.72 8.56
C ASN A 264 22.01 -4.27 9.83
N GLY A 265 21.02 -5.17 9.69
CA GLY A 265 20.36 -5.85 10.83
C GLY A 265 19.17 -5.11 11.46
N TYR A 266 18.73 -3.99 10.89
CA TYR A 266 17.57 -3.22 11.33
C TYR A 266 16.35 -3.43 10.40
N HIS A 267 15.13 -3.12 10.88
CA HIS A 267 13.86 -3.19 10.13
C HIS A 267 13.70 -4.47 9.28
N VAL A 268 14.11 -5.61 9.85
CA VAL A 268 14.27 -6.87 9.13
C VAL A 268 12.93 -7.36 8.55
N HIS A 269 11.82 -7.17 9.26
CA HIS A 269 10.45 -7.45 8.80
C HIS A 269 10.07 -6.66 7.54
N THR A 270 10.46 -5.39 7.43
CA THR A 270 10.23 -4.59 6.22
C THR A 270 11.09 -5.10 5.04
N ASN A 271 12.37 -5.41 5.29
CA ASN A 271 13.25 -5.99 4.28
C ASN A 271 12.71 -7.33 3.73
N LEU A 272 12.35 -8.25 4.63
CA LEU A 272 11.79 -9.56 4.27
C LEU A 272 10.50 -9.44 3.45
N THR A 273 9.58 -8.58 3.88
CA THR A 273 8.25 -8.49 3.26
C THR A 273 8.28 -7.77 1.91
N LYS A 274 9.12 -6.75 1.72
CA LYS A 274 9.35 -6.16 0.40
C LYS A 274 10.08 -7.11 -0.55
N ALA A 275 10.99 -7.95 -0.05
CA ALA A 275 11.65 -8.98 -0.87
C ALA A 275 10.66 -10.07 -1.31
N ALA A 276 9.77 -10.52 -0.42
CA ALA A 276 8.70 -11.45 -0.75
C ALA A 276 7.71 -10.87 -1.80
N LEU A 277 7.38 -9.58 -1.71
CA LEU A 277 6.54 -8.90 -2.70
C LEU A 277 7.24 -8.78 -4.08
N ASN A 278 8.56 -8.57 -4.11
CA ASN A 278 9.35 -8.62 -5.33
C ASN A 278 9.38 -10.03 -5.94
N MET A 279 9.60 -11.06 -5.13
CA MET A 279 9.60 -12.45 -5.56
C MET A 279 8.23 -12.89 -6.14
N LEU A 280 7.13 -12.36 -5.62
CA LEU A 280 5.79 -12.57 -6.20
C LEU A 280 5.68 -12.01 -7.63
N THR A 281 6.20 -10.81 -7.87
CA THR A 281 6.30 -10.22 -9.22
C THR A 281 7.18 -11.08 -10.13
N GLU A 282 8.38 -11.44 -9.68
CA GLU A 282 9.36 -12.22 -10.45
C GLU A 282 8.79 -13.59 -10.87
N THR A 283 8.07 -14.25 -9.96
CA THR A 283 7.46 -15.57 -10.19
C THR A 283 6.28 -15.50 -11.17
N GLU A 284 5.34 -14.57 -10.97
CA GLU A 284 4.06 -14.59 -11.70
C GLU A 284 4.08 -13.83 -13.03
N ALA A 285 4.87 -12.77 -13.18
CA ALA A 285 4.74 -11.84 -14.31
C ALA A 285 4.85 -12.49 -15.69
N ALA A 286 5.72 -13.49 -15.85
CA ALA A 286 5.86 -14.22 -17.12
C ALA A 286 4.62 -15.09 -17.44
N THR A 287 3.95 -15.61 -16.41
CA THR A 287 2.74 -16.42 -16.52
C THR A 287 1.52 -15.54 -16.80
N THR A 288 1.36 -14.43 -16.07
CA THR A 288 0.27 -13.47 -16.29
C THR A 288 0.36 -12.81 -17.66
N TRP A 289 1.57 -12.46 -18.10
CA TRP A 289 1.79 -11.89 -19.43
C TRP A 289 1.41 -12.86 -20.54
N ARG A 290 1.93 -14.10 -20.51
CA ARG A 290 1.66 -15.10 -21.56
C ARG A 290 0.21 -15.58 -21.61
N LYS A 291 -0.45 -15.73 -20.46
CA LYS A 291 -1.82 -16.28 -20.40
C LYS A 291 -2.93 -15.23 -20.52
N ARG A 292 -2.67 -13.98 -20.11
CA ARG A 292 -3.71 -12.93 -19.96
C ARG A 292 -3.33 -11.57 -20.55
N ARG A 293 -2.09 -11.39 -21.00
CA ARG A 293 -1.49 -10.08 -21.36
C ARG A 293 -1.61 -9.03 -20.25
N VAL A 294 -1.50 -9.47 -19.00
CA VAL A 294 -1.44 -8.59 -17.83
C VAL A 294 0.02 -8.33 -17.48
N ALA A 295 0.42 -7.06 -17.53
CA ALA A 295 1.77 -6.62 -17.19
C ALA A 295 1.89 -6.45 -15.67
N MET A 296 2.74 -7.25 -15.01
CA MET A 296 2.99 -7.17 -13.57
C MET A 296 4.39 -6.63 -13.29
N ASN A 297 4.53 -5.63 -12.42
CA ASN A 297 5.83 -5.06 -12.02
C ASN A 297 5.86 -4.72 -10.53
N SER A 298 7.07 -4.68 -9.96
CA SER A 298 7.35 -4.02 -8.70
C SER A 298 7.87 -2.61 -8.97
N VAL A 299 7.49 -1.62 -8.18
CA VAL A 299 7.97 -0.23 -8.34
C VAL A 299 8.49 0.30 -6.99
N ASP A 300 9.72 0.78 -6.97
CA ASP A 300 10.26 1.63 -5.91
C ASP A 300 9.95 3.11 -6.26
N PRO A 301 9.03 3.76 -5.53
CA PRO A 301 8.64 5.15 -5.79
C PRO A 301 9.66 6.16 -5.22
N GLY A 302 10.72 5.68 -4.55
CA GLY A 302 11.76 6.50 -3.94
C GLY A 302 11.41 7.03 -2.55
N TYR A 303 12.29 7.88 -2.02
CA TYR A 303 12.19 8.43 -0.67
C TYR A 303 11.17 9.59 -0.62
N LEU A 304 9.91 9.22 -0.39
CA LEU A 304 8.75 10.12 -0.23
C LEU A 304 8.38 10.37 1.25
N SER A 305 8.76 9.43 2.11
CA SER A 305 8.54 9.45 3.56
C SER A 305 9.53 8.49 4.23
N ALA A 306 9.81 8.71 5.51
CA ALA A 306 10.60 7.79 6.33
C ALA A 306 10.12 7.83 7.80
N ALA A 307 10.67 6.95 8.63
CA ALA A 307 10.43 6.99 10.06
C ALA A 307 10.93 8.32 10.66
N PRO A 308 10.29 8.87 11.72
CA PRO A 308 10.65 10.15 12.31
C PRO A 308 12.13 10.26 12.68
N GLU A 309 12.73 9.18 13.20
CA GLU A 309 14.14 9.11 13.58
C GLU A 309 15.09 9.23 12.38
N VAL A 310 14.64 8.91 11.17
CA VAL A 310 15.42 9.06 9.94
C VAL A 310 15.22 10.45 9.33
N MET A 311 13.98 10.97 9.35
CA MET A 311 13.67 12.34 8.90
C MET A 311 14.52 13.37 9.63
N ALA A 312 14.49 13.35 10.97
CA ALA A 312 15.24 14.27 11.82
C ALA A 312 16.77 14.13 11.68
N ARG A 313 17.30 12.95 11.31
CA ARG A 313 18.75 12.69 11.20
C ARG A 313 19.34 12.95 9.83
N ARG A 314 18.58 12.71 8.75
CA ARG A 314 19.10 12.59 7.38
C ARG A 314 18.55 13.64 6.43
N TRP A 315 17.35 14.13 6.69
CA TRP A 315 16.56 14.87 5.72
C TRP A 315 16.06 16.23 6.23
N ASN A 316 16.35 16.59 7.49
CA ASN A 316 15.91 17.85 8.10
C ASN A 316 14.39 18.07 7.89
N ASP A 317 13.65 16.97 8.07
CA ASP A 317 12.20 16.83 7.89
C ASP A 317 11.64 17.03 6.46
N GLU A 318 12.49 17.16 5.43
CA GLU A 318 12.09 17.28 4.01
C GLU A 318 12.53 16.08 3.15
N CYS A 319 11.58 15.34 2.57
CA CYS A 319 11.89 14.25 1.65
C CYS A 319 12.32 14.76 0.25
N PRO A 320 13.28 14.09 -0.40
CA PRO A 320 13.83 14.53 -1.70
C PRO A 320 12.85 14.37 -2.88
N ILE A 321 11.73 13.67 -2.68
CA ILE A 321 10.71 13.41 -3.71
C ILE A 321 9.33 13.73 -3.10
N GLY A 322 8.50 14.47 -3.83
CA GLY A 322 7.12 14.77 -3.45
C GLY A 322 6.13 13.69 -3.92
N TRP A 323 4.97 13.61 -3.25
CA TRP A 323 3.95 12.57 -3.51
C TRP A 323 3.48 12.48 -4.98
N GLU A 324 3.44 13.59 -5.71
CA GLU A 324 3.07 13.58 -7.14
C GLU A 324 4.12 12.89 -8.03
N ASP A 325 5.41 13.06 -7.76
CA ASP A 325 6.47 12.32 -8.46
C ASP A 325 6.44 10.83 -8.04
N GLY A 326 6.19 10.55 -6.76
CA GLY A 326 5.91 9.20 -6.29
C GLY A 326 4.77 8.51 -7.05
N ALA A 327 3.63 9.18 -7.20
CA ALA A 327 2.50 8.67 -7.97
C ALA A 327 2.83 8.55 -9.48
N ALA A 328 3.60 9.49 -10.03
CA ALA A 328 4.10 9.44 -11.39
C ALA A 328 5.00 8.21 -11.64
N ARG A 329 5.83 7.83 -10.67
CA ARG A 329 6.67 6.64 -10.67
C ARG A 329 5.83 5.35 -10.64
N VAL A 330 4.88 5.24 -9.71
CA VAL A 330 3.97 4.07 -9.61
C VAL A 330 3.18 3.85 -10.91
N LEU A 331 2.71 4.92 -11.56
CA LEU A 331 1.89 4.85 -12.76
C LEU A 331 2.69 4.84 -14.08
N TRP A 332 4.03 4.98 -14.04
CA TRP A 332 4.87 4.98 -15.24
C TRP A 332 4.76 3.70 -16.11
N PRO A 333 4.81 2.46 -15.58
CA PRO A 333 4.69 1.26 -16.42
C PRO A 333 3.33 1.18 -17.13
N ILE A 334 2.28 1.69 -16.49
CA ILE A 334 0.94 1.82 -17.07
C ILE A 334 0.96 2.86 -18.20
N ALA A 335 1.59 4.02 -17.98
CA ALA A 335 1.72 5.05 -19.01
C ALA A 335 2.49 4.56 -20.24
N VAL A 336 3.56 3.77 -20.06
CA VAL A 336 4.29 3.14 -21.16
C VAL A 336 3.37 2.19 -21.94
N GLY A 337 2.70 1.26 -21.24
CA GLY A 337 1.79 0.29 -21.86
C GLY A 337 0.60 0.93 -22.59
N GLU A 338 -0.04 1.94 -22.01
CA GLU A 338 -1.16 2.63 -22.64
C GLU A 338 -0.73 3.51 -23.83
N SER A 339 0.50 4.04 -23.83
CA SER A 339 1.05 4.85 -24.92
C SER A 339 1.37 4.06 -26.21
N GLY A 340 1.27 2.72 -26.18
CA GLY A 340 1.57 1.87 -27.33
C GLY A 340 3.06 1.68 -27.61
N LYS A 341 3.95 2.21 -26.77
CA LYS A 341 5.42 2.08 -26.89
C LYS A 341 5.96 0.71 -26.44
N GLY A 342 5.12 -0.33 -26.42
CA GLY A 342 5.42 -1.65 -25.86
C GLY A 342 4.95 -1.80 -24.41
N ALA A 343 5.48 -2.81 -23.73
CA ALA A 343 5.04 -3.20 -22.38
C ALA A 343 6.25 -3.57 -21.52
N VAL A 344 6.29 -3.03 -20.30
CA VAL A 344 7.26 -3.44 -19.27
C VAL A 344 6.54 -4.38 -18.31
N TRP A 345 7.11 -5.55 -18.05
CA TRP A 345 6.58 -6.56 -17.12
C TRP A 345 7.73 -7.41 -16.57
N GLY A 346 7.55 -7.97 -15.38
CA GLY A 346 8.54 -8.81 -14.68
C GLY A 346 9.77 -8.05 -14.20
N ARG A 347 9.64 -6.75 -13.92
CA ARG A 347 10.77 -5.89 -13.49
C ARG A 347 10.54 -5.25 -12.13
N PHE A 348 11.63 -5.02 -11.42
CA PHE A 348 11.72 -4.06 -10.33
C PHE A 348 12.11 -2.69 -10.91
N LEU A 349 11.20 -1.73 -10.89
CA LEU A 349 11.37 -0.43 -11.52
C LEU A 349 11.74 0.62 -10.47
N LYS A 350 12.88 1.27 -10.69
CA LYS A 350 13.41 2.34 -9.85
C LYS A 350 14.10 3.38 -10.72
N ASP A 351 13.99 4.65 -10.33
CA ASP A 351 14.70 5.79 -10.94
C ASP A 351 14.62 5.82 -12.48
N PHE A 352 13.41 6.13 -12.95
CA PHE A 352 13.03 6.21 -14.35
C PHE A 352 13.85 7.27 -15.10
N GLY A 353 14.93 6.82 -15.75
CA GLY A 353 15.62 7.61 -16.76
C GLY A 353 14.65 8.07 -17.85
N MET A 354 14.94 9.22 -18.47
CA MET A 354 14.23 9.60 -19.71
C MET A 354 14.39 8.47 -20.73
N GLY A 355 13.30 8.16 -21.44
CA GLY A 355 13.16 6.88 -22.10
C GLY A 355 14.18 6.62 -23.20
N GLU A 356 15.12 5.72 -22.91
CA GLU A 356 15.82 4.91 -23.89
C GLU A 356 15.53 3.43 -23.61
N GLY A 357 15.54 2.61 -24.67
CA GLY A 357 15.12 1.22 -24.59
C GLY A 357 16.13 0.33 -23.86
N GLU A 358 15.59 -0.65 -23.14
CA GLU A 358 16.20 -1.96 -22.82
C GLU A 358 17.49 -2.04 -21.97
N GLU A 359 18.38 -1.05 -21.92
CA GLU A 359 19.75 -1.29 -21.38
C GLU A 359 20.00 -1.02 -19.89
N ASN A 360 19.14 -0.28 -19.17
CA ASN A 360 19.40 0.09 -17.75
C ASN A 360 18.29 -0.29 -16.75
N VAL A 361 17.41 -1.23 -17.10
CA VAL A 361 16.49 -1.80 -16.09
C VAL A 361 17.24 -2.84 -15.26
N CYS A 362 17.69 -2.43 -14.06
CA CYS A 362 18.33 -3.31 -13.09
C CYS A 362 17.54 -4.62 -12.85
N ARG A 363 18.28 -5.67 -12.49
CA ARG A 363 17.78 -7.03 -12.23
C ARG A 363 16.62 -7.03 -11.23
#